data_AF-L8JSJ8-F1
#
_entry.id   AF-L8JSJ8-F1
#
_cell.length_a   1.000
_cell.length_b   1.000
_cell.length_c   1.000
_cell.angle_alpha   90.00
_cell.angle_beta   90.00
_cell.angle_gamma   90.00
#
_symmetry.space_group_name_H-M   'P 1'
#
loop_
_entity.id
_entity.type
_entity.pdbx_description
1 polymer ?
#
loop_
_entity_poly.entity_id
_entity_poly.type
_entity_poly.pdbx_seq_one_letter_code
_entity_poly.pdbx_strand_id
1 'polypeptide(L)'
;MVSFLIDVYIAEGKVQNLRVPRDSAIAIFDVYEQKLLEKHGINKDTYVKSMSYYYDHPQKLELIYETVLDSLNLKEQQLREKKEEDVKLEEDKKKPTKER
;
A
#
# COMPACT_ATOMS: atom_id res chain seq x y z
N MET A 1 11.14 8.58 -0.27
CA MET A 1 10.21 8.62 -1.44
C MET A 1 9.51 7.28 -1.64
N VAL A 2 10.25 6.17 -1.84
CA VAL A 2 9.69 4.81 -2.00
C VAL A 2 8.64 4.46 -0.94
N SER A 3 8.97 4.59 0.35
CA SER A 3 8.06 4.28 1.46
C SER A 3 6.75 5.08 1.41
N PHE A 4 6.81 6.34 1.02
CA PHE A 4 5.66 7.21 0.88
C PHE A 4 4.78 6.77 -0.30
N LEU A 5 5.38 6.50 -1.47
CA LEU A 5 4.66 6.04 -2.65
C LEU A 5 3.96 4.69 -2.42
N ILE A 6 4.59 3.76 -1.70
CA ILE A 6 3.95 2.50 -1.32
C ILE A 6 2.66 2.76 -0.55
N ASP A 7 2.71 3.63 0.47
CA ASP A 7 1.53 3.96 1.26
C ASP A 7 0.46 4.70 0.44
N VAL A 8 0.87 5.55 -0.51
CA VAL A 8 -0.02 6.24 -1.45
C VAL A 8 -0.79 5.23 -2.32
N TYR A 9 -0.09 4.27 -2.94
CA TYR A 9 -0.72 3.24 -3.78
C TYR A 9 -1.64 2.32 -2.97
N ILE A 10 -1.27 2.00 -1.74
CA ILE A 10 -2.16 1.25 -0.83
C ILE A 10 -3.42 2.06 -0.52
N ALA A 11 -3.30 3.37 -0.26
CA ALA A 11 -4.44 4.25 -0.02
C ALA A 11 -5.33 4.36 -1.26
N GLU A 12 -4.75 4.51 -2.45
CA GLU A 12 -5.48 4.52 -3.72
C GLU A 12 -6.26 3.22 -3.91
N GLY A 13 -5.60 2.07 -3.73
CA GLY A 13 -6.26 0.76 -3.82
C GLY A 13 -7.42 0.60 -2.82
N LYS A 14 -7.28 1.16 -1.60
CA LYS A 14 -8.38 1.18 -0.62
C LYS A 14 -9.55 2.03 -1.11
N VAL A 15 -9.29 3.22 -1.63
CA VAL A 15 -10.32 4.12 -2.13
C VAL A 15 -11.05 3.51 -3.34
N GLN A 16 -10.31 2.90 -4.27
CA GLN A 16 -10.88 2.20 -5.43
C GLN A 16 -11.81 1.05 -5.01
N ASN A 17 -11.45 0.32 -3.95
CA ASN A 17 -12.28 -0.75 -3.40
C ASN A 17 -13.59 -0.27 -2.75
N LEU A 18 -13.74 1.03 -2.43
CA LEU A 18 -14.98 1.57 -1.88
C LEU A 18 -16.10 1.70 -2.92
N ARG A 19 -15.78 1.64 -4.22
CA ARG A 19 -16.76 1.74 -5.33
C ARG A 19 -17.69 2.97 -5.23
N VAL A 20 -17.15 4.10 -4.78
CA VAL A 20 -17.87 5.38 -4.68
C VAL A 20 -17.75 6.18 -5.98
N PRO A 21 -18.62 7.18 -6.22
CA PRO A 21 -18.46 8.10 -7.34
C PRO A 21 -17.09 8.78 -7.35
N ARG A 22 -16.61 9.15 -8.54
CA ARG A 22 -15.27 9.72 -8.75
C ARG A 22 -14.99 10.93 -7.86
N ASP A 23 -15.93 11.85 -7.75
CA ASP A 23 -15.74 13.07 -6.94
C ASP A 23 -15.62 12.75 -5.45
N SER A 24 -16.41 11.77 -4.97
CA SER A 24 -16.28 11.25 -3.61
C SER A 24 -14.93 10.55 -3.41
N ALA A 25 -14.47 9.75 -4.37
CA ALA A 25 -13.18 9.07 -4.30
C ALA A 25 -12.02 10.08 -4.17
N ILE A 26 -12.04 11.16 -4.96
CA ILE A 26 -11.04 12.24 -4.89
C ILE A 26 -11.05 12.88 -3.50
N ALA A 27 -12.20 13.30 -3.00
CA ALA A 27 -12.30 13.93 -1.68
C ALA A 27 -11.84 13.01 -0.55
N ILE A 28 -12.13 11.71 -0.64
CA ILE A 28 -11.65 10.72 0.34
C ILE A 28 -10.13 10.58 0.23
N PHE A 29 -9.60 10.49 -0.99
CA PHE A 29 -8.17 10.36 -1.22
C PHE A 29 -7.38 11.59 -0.72
N ASP A 30 -7.91 12.80 -0.86
CA ASP A 30 -7.28 14.01 -0.34
C ASP A 30 -7.05 13.93 1.18
N VAL A 31 -8.01 13.37 1.92
CA VAL A 31 -7.88 13.14 3.36
C VAL A 31 -6.82 12.09 3.66
N TYR A 32 -6.71 11.03 2.84
CA TYR A 32 -5.62 10.06 2.96
C TYR A 32 -4.26 10.70 2.66
N GLU A 33 -4.14 11.48 1.58
CA GLU A 33 -2.90 12.16 1.19
C GLU A 33 -2.38 13.02 2.33
N GLN A 34 -3.24 13.84 2.96
CA GLN A 34 -2.87 14.67 4.10
C GLN A 34 -2.32 13.84 5.27
N LYS A 35 -3.01 12.77 5.64
CA LYS A 35 -2.56 11.86 6.71
C LYS A 35 -1.25 11.16 6.39
N LEU A 36 -1.02 10.82 5.12
CA LEU A 36 0.22 10.19 4.68
C LEU A 36 1.39 11.19 4.71
N LEU A 37 1.17 12.43 4.27
CA LEU A 37 2.16 13.49 4.36
C LEU A 37 2.59 13.72 5.81
N GLU A 38 1.62 13.80 6.73
CA GLU A 38 1.87 13.91 8.17
C GLU A 38 2.63 12.69 8.72
N LYS A 39 2.17 11.47 8.41
CA LYS A 39 2.79 10.22 8.87
C LYS A 39 4.26 10.10 8.47
N HIS A 40 4.62 10.56 7.26
CA HIS A 40 5.99 10.50 6.76
C HIS A 40 6.80 11.76 7.08
N GLY A 41 6.21 12.77 7.73
CA GLY A 41 6.87 14.05 8.01
C GLY A 41 7.25 14.83 6.73
N ILE A 42 6.48 14.67 5.66
CA ILE A 42 6.75 15.26 4.35
C ILE A 42 5.86 16.48 4.15
N ASN A 43 6.47 17.62 3.81
CA ASN A 43 5.72 18.79 3.34
C ASN A 43 5.26 18.58 1.88
N LYS A 44 4.01 18.93 1.56
CA LYS A 44 3.44 18.85 0.21
C LYS A 44 4.31 19.52 -0.86
N ASP A 45 4.87 20.69 -0.57
CA ASP A 45 5.76 21.38 -1.53
C ASP A 45 7.05 20.60 -1.80
N THR A 46 7.59 19.94 -0.77
CA THR A 46 8.78 19.10 -0.90
C THR A 46 8.46 17.86 -1.73
N TYR A 47 7.29 17.28 -1.54
CA TYR A 47 6.81 16.15 -2.35
C TYR A 47 6.68 16.54 -3.82
N VAL A 48 5.99 17.65 -4.13
CA VAL A 48 5.80 18.13 -5.51
C VAL A 48 7.14 18.42 -6.19
N LYS A 49 8.06 19.11 -5.49
CA LYS A 49 9.41 19.38 -6.02
C LYS A 49 10.20 18.11 -6.27
N SER A 50 10.12 17.15 -5.35
CA SER A 50 10.80 15.86 -5.52
C SER A 50 10.24 15.11 -6.72
N MET A 51 8.92 15.11 -6.92
CA MET A 51 8.30 14.40 -8.03
C MET A 51 8.64 15.07 -9.37
N SER A 52 8.62 16.40 -9.42
CA SER A 52 9.10 17.17 -10.58
C SER A 52 10.54 16.80 -10.94
N TYR A 53 11.43 16.72 -9.93
CA TYR A 53 12.82 16.32 -10.16
C TYR A 53 12.93 14.93 -10.79
N TYR A 54 12.14 13.95 -10.33
CA TYR A 54 12.19 12.60 -10.90
C TYR A 54 11.59 12.51 -12.31
N TYR A 55 10.61 13.35 -12.66
CA TYR A 55 10.11 13.43 -14.05
C TYR A 55 11.19 13.87 -15.04
N ASP A 56 12.08 14.77 -14.63
CA ASP A 56 13.23 15.18 -15.44
C ASP A 56 14.36 14.14 -15.45
N HIS A 57 14.29 13.12 -14.60
CA HIS A 57 15.30 12.06 -14.44
C HIS A 57 14.66 10.67 -14.53
N PRO A 58 14.19 10.24 -15.71
CA PRO A 58 13.40 9.03 -15.88
C PRO A 58 14.09 7.76 -15.35
N GLN A 59 15.40 7.65 -15.50
CA GLN A 59 16.19 6.52 -14.97
C GLN A 59 16.10 6.41 -13.43
N LYS A 60 16.06 7.54 -12.72
CA LYS A 60 15.90 7.55 -11.26
C LYS A 60 14.47 7.24 -10.87
N LEU A 61 13.51 7.73 -11.64
CA LEU A 61 12.09 7.45 -11.43
C LEU A 61 11.79 5.96 -11.61
N GLU A 62 12.39 5.33 -12.63
CA GLU A 62 12.29 3.90 -12.90
C GLU A 62 12.76 3.07 -11.71
N LEU A 63 13.96 3.36 -11.17
CA LEU A 63 14.47 2.66 -9.97
C LEU A 63 13.54 2.79 -8.76
N ILE A 64 12.92 3.96 -8.58
CA ILE A 64 11.93 4.17 -7.52
C ILE A 64 10.72 3.27 -7.76
N TYR A 65 10.21 3.22 -8.99
CA TYR A 65 9.06 2.39 -9.33
C TYR A 65 9.34 0.91 -9.22
N GLU A 66 10.50 0.43 -9.67
CA GLU A 66 10.93 -0.97 -9.47
C GLU A 66 10.91 -1.33 -7.99
N THR A 67 11.53 -0.49 -7.13
CA THR A 67 11.57 -0.74 -5.69
C THR A 67 10.17 -0.74 -5.07
N VAL A 68 9.27 0.14 -5.53
CA VAL A 68 7.87 0.19 -5.08
C VAL A 68 7.13 -1.08 -5.46
N LEU A 69 7.26 -1.53 -6.71
CA LEU A 69 6.63 -2.75 -7.22
C LEU A 69 7.11 -3.99 -6.48
N ASP A 70 8.43 -4.14 -6.31
CA ASP A 70 9.03 -5.25 -5.56
C ASP A 70 8.52 -5.29 -4.12
N SER A 71 8.46 -4.12 -3.47
CA SER A 71 7.97 -4.01 -2.09
C SER A 71 6.49 -4.36 -1.97
N LEU A 72 5.66 -4.00 -2.97
CA LEU A 72 4.24 -4.35 -2.99
C LEU A 72 4.03 -5.84 -3.23
N ASN A 73 4.76 -6.44 -4.18
CA ASN A 73 4.72 -7.87 -4.46
C ASN A 73 5.12 -8.69 -3.22
N LEU A 74 6.20 -8.30 -2.54
CA LEU A 74 6.63 -8.95 -1.31
C LEU A 74 5.57 -8.86 -0.21
N LYS A 75 4.95 -7.68 -0.01
CA LYS A 75 3.85 -7.51 0.95
C LYS A 75 2.65 -8.38 0.60
N GLU A 76 2.30 -8.47 -0.67
CA GLU A 76 1.20 -9.32 -1.11
C GLU A 76 1.48 -10.80 -0.84
N GLN A 77 2.69 -11.28 -1.16
CA GLN A 77 3.11 -12.65 -0.88
C GLN A 77 3.02 -12.97 0.62
N GLN A 78 3.57 -12.10 1.47
CA GLN A 78 3.50 -12.25 2.93
C GLN A 78 2.06 -12.32 3.45
N LEU A 79 1.15 -11.53 2.87
CA LEU A 79 -0.27 -11.57 3.24
C LEU A 79 -0.96 -12.85 2.79
N ARG A 80 -0.57 -13.43 1.66
CA ARG A 80 -1.09 -14.72 1.16
C ARG A 80 -0.62 -15.87 2.06
N GLU A 81 0.68 -15.93 2.34
CA GLU A 81 1.27 -16.93 3.24
C GLU A 81 0.62 -16.89 4.63
N LYS A 82 0.47 -15.68 5.20
CA LYS A 82 -0.21 -15.51 6.49
C LYS A 82 -1.68 -15.99 6.47
N LYS A 83 -2.42 -15.72 5.39
CA LYS A 83 -3.79 -16.22 5.25
C LYS A 83 -3.84 -17.74 5.21
N GLU A 84 -2.90 -18.38 4.53
CA GLU A 84 -2.81 -19.84 4.48
C GLU A 84 -2.47 -20.45 5.84
N GLU A 85 -1.59 -19.80 6.61
CA GLU A 85 -1.30 -20.18 8.00
C GLU A 85 -2.53 -20.03 8.90
N ASP A 86 -3.23 -18.90 8.83
CA ASP A 86 -4.44 -18.64 9.62
C ASP A 86 -5.55 -19.67 9.31
N VAL A 87 -5.72 -20.05 8.04
CA VAL A 87 -6.69 -21.09 7.62
C VAL A 87 -6.31 -22.46 8.18
N LYS A 88 -5.03 -22.86 8.12
CA LYS A 88 -4.56 -24.15 8.68
C LYS A 88 -4.76 -24.19 10.20
N LEU A 89 -4.47 -23.09 10.90
CA LEU A 89 -4.67 -22.98 12.35
C LEU A 89 -6.15 -23.07 12.75
N GLU A 90 -7.07 -22.55 11.92
CA GLU A 90 -8.51 -22.71 12.12
C GLU A 90 -9.00 -24.15 11.86
N GLU A 91 -8.45 -24.82 10.84
CA GLU A 91 -8.78 -26.22 10.53
C GLU A 91 -8.29 -27.19 11.60
N ASP A 92 -7.08 -26.98 12.14
CA ASP A 92 -6.54 -27.82 13.20
C ASP A 92 -7.27 -27.64 14.53
N LYS A 93 -7.82 -26.45 14.82
CA LYS A 93 -8.71 -26.22 15.98
C LYS A 93 -10.07 -26.89 15.85
N LYS A 94 -10.54 -27.17 14.62
CA LYS A 94 -11.84 -27.82 14.35
C LYS A 94 -11.77 -29.34 14.32
N LYS A 95 -10.59 -29.96 14.31
CA LYS A 95 -10.45 -31.41 14.48
C LYS A 95 -10.79 -31.76 15.93
N PRO A 96 -11.85 -32.56 16.20
CA PRO A 96 -12.14 -32.97 17.56
C PRO A 96 -10.97 -33.82 18.04
N THR A 97 -10.48 -33.52 19.24
CA THR A 97 -9.55 -34.35 20.00
C THR A 97 -10.21 -35.72 20.18
N LYS A 98 -10.00 -36.62 19.20
CA LYS A 98 -10.26 -38.05 19.35
C LYS A 98 -9.12 -38.63 20.15
N GLU A 99 -9.04 -38.26 21.43
CA GLU A 99 -8.30 -39.07 22.38
C GLU A 99 -9.21 -40.19 22.88
N ARG A 100 -8.60 -41.37 22.91
CA ARG A 100 -9.16 -42.69 23.14
C ARG A 100 -9.36 -42.97 24.62
#